data_AF-A0AAP4NKH5-F1
#
_entry.id   AF-A0AAP4NKH5-F1
#
_cell.length_a   1.000
_cell.length_b   1.000
_cell.length_c   1.000
_cell.angle_alpha   90.00
_cell.angle_beta   90.00
_cell.angle_gamma   90.00
#
_symmetry.space_group_name_H-M   'P 1'
#
loop_
_entity.id
_entity.type
_entity.pdbx_description
1 polymer ?
#
loop_
_entity_poly.entity_id
_entity_poly.type
_entity_poly.pdbx_seq_one_letter_code
_entity_poly.pdbx_strand_id
1 'polypeptide(L)'
;MKLLPSCLLAAMLALSACATTPGGAPGPTTASLQGDAARPAAARGWVRSELYFGVGEETGPADRPQTRTIDETQWRAFLDKEVTPRFPDGLTVFDAYGQWLFRGAKEPNRLGTKVLVILHEDTPQRRNDIEAIRLAWKQATGHQSVLWSRQAVEVSF
;
A
#
# COMPACT_ATOMS: atom_id res chain seq x y z
N MET A 1 -64.19 -67.80 0.16
CA MET A 1 -64.12 -67.41 -1.26
C MET A 1 -63.36 -66.10 -1.37
N LYS A 2 -62.25 -66.11 -2.13
CA LYS A 2 -61.62 -64.96 -2.82
C LYS A 2 -60.94 -63.89 -1.94
N LEU A 3 -59.80 -63.27 -2.27
CA LEU A 3 -58.71 -63.39 -3.26
C LEU A 3 -57.69 -62.29 -2.83
N LEU A 4 -56.38 -62.53 -2.93
CA LEU A 4 -55.32 -61.49 -2.87
C LEU A 4 -55.49 -60.48 -4.05
N PRO A 5 -54.94 -59.25 -3.98
CA PRO A 5 -53.61 -59.03 -4.59
C PRO A 5 -52.71 -57.95 -3.96
N SER A 6 -51.41 -58.18 -4.13
CA SER A 6 -50.28 -57.26 -3.99
C SER A 6 -50.40 -55.97 -4.81
N CYS A 7 -49.83 -54.88 -4.30
CA CYS A 7 -49.31 -53.69 -5.01
C CYS A 7 -48.61 -52.82 -3.94
N LEU A 8 -47.52 -52.09 -4.12
CA LEU A 8 -46.42 -52.01 -5.09
C LEU A 8 -45.44 -51.02 -4.44
N LEU A 9 -44.13 -51.22 -4.62
CA LEU A 9 -43.04 -50.35 -4.17
C LEU A 9 -43.27 -48.87 -4.51
N ALA A 10 -42.86 -47.96 -3.61
CA ALA A 10 -42.35 -46.64 -4.00
C ALA A 10 -41.33 -46.13 -2.96
N ALA A 11 -40.08 -46.56 -3.10
CA ALA A 11 -38.95 -45.94 -2.43
C ALA A 11 -38.61 -44.62 -3.15
N MET A 12 -38.90 -43.47 -2.52
CA MET A 12 -38.47 -42.17 -3.03
C MET A 12 -37.00 -41.94 -2.65
N LEU A 13 -36.10 -42.33 -3.55
CA LEU A 13 -34.70 -41.89 -3.53
C LEU A 13 -34.65 -40.40 -3.87
N ALA A 14 -34.47 -39.56 -2.85
CA ALA A 14 -34.08 -38.17 -3.05
C ALA A 14 -32.62 -38.12 -3.53
N LEU A 15 -32.42 -38.10 -4.85
CA LEU A 15 -31.14 -37.73 -5.44
C LEU A 15 -30.92 -36.24 -5.17
N SER A 16 -30.22 -35.94 -4.08
CA SER A 16 -29.61 -34.63 -3.87
C SER A 16 -28.52 -34.48 -4.94
N ALA A 17 -28.85 -33.74 -5.99
CA ALA A 17 -27.91 -33.38 -7.05
C ALA A 17 -26.83 -32.50 -6.43
N CYS A 18 -25.65 -33.05 -6.21
CA CYS A 18 -24.44 -32.25 -6.07
C CYS A 18 -24.26 -31.49 -7.38
N ALA A 19 -24.72 -30.24 -7.43
CA ALA A 19 -24.32 -29.30 -8.46
C ALA A 19 -22.83 -29.01 -8.24
N THR A 20 -21.98 -29.86 -8.80
CA THR A 20 -20.58 -29.53 -9.03
C THR A 20 -20.57 -28.35 -9.99
N THR A 21 -20.42 -27.14 -9.44
CA THR A 21 -20.06 -25.96 -10.22
C THR A 21 -18.83 -26.33 -11.05
N PRO A 22 -18.90 -26.35 -12.39
CA PRO A 22 -17.72 -26.54 -13.20
C PRO A 22 -16.78 -25.39 -12.84
N GLY A 23 -15.61 -25.70 -12.28
CA GLY A 23 -14.53 -24.73 -12.19
C GLY A 23 -14.27 -24.25 -13.61
N GLY A 24 -14.64 -23.01 -13.90
CA GLY A 24 -14.51 -22.44 -15.24
C GLY A 24 -13.08 -22.62 -15.72
N ALA A 25 -12.91 -23.06 -16.97
CA ALA A 25 -11.60 -23.13 -17.61
C ALA A 25 -10.89 -21.78 -17.42
N PRO A 26 -9.59 -21.75 -17.05
CA PRO A 26 -8.88 -20.49 -16.88
C PRO A 26 -9.01 -19.68 -18.17
N GLY A 27 -9.55 -18.46 -18.02
CA GLY A 27 -9.66 -17.52 -19.12
C GLY A 27 -8.28 -17.13 -19.67
N PRO A 28 -8.23 -16.42 -20.82
CA PRO A 28 -6.96 -15.93 -21.35
C PRO A 28 -6.25 -15.05 -20.31
N THR A 29 -4.94 -15.27 -20.14
CA THR A 29 -4.11 -14.43 -19.28
C THR A 29 -4.10 -13.00 -19.82
N THR A 30 -4.45 -12.03 -18.98
CA THR A 30 -4.35 -10.60 -19.30
C THR A 30 -3.43 -9.91 -18.29
N ALA A 31 -3.02 -8.67 -18.61
CA ALA A 31 -2.19 -7.88 -17.70
C ALA A 31 -2.95 -7.42 -16.44
N SER A 32 -4.28 -7.32 -16.51
CA SER A 32 -5.09 -6.87 -15.39
C SER A 32 -5.30 -7.97 -14.34
N LEU A 33 -5.44 -7.61 -13.07
CA LEU A 33 -5.79 -8.49 -11.97
C LEU A 33 -7.31 -8.66 -11.89
N GLN A 34 -7.79 -9.90 -11.91
CA GLN A 34 -9.21 -10.23 -11.73
C GLN A 34 -9.48 -10.85 -10.36
N GLY A 35 -10.71 -10.65 -9.86
CA GLY A 35 -11.20 -11.32 -8.65
C GLY A 35 -10.74 -10.69 -7.33
N ASP A 36 -10.06 -9.55 -7.38
CA ASP A 36 -9.61 -8.81 -6.20
C ASP A 36 -10.28 -7.42 -6.14
N ALA A 37 -11.14 -7.22 -5.14
CA ALA A 37 -11.85 -5.96 -4.95
C ALA A 37 -10.95 -4.85 -4.38
N ALA A 38 -9.90 -5.20 -3.63
CA ALA A 38 -8.95 -4.23 -3.08
C ALA A 38 -7.96 -3.76 -4.14
N ARG A 39 -7.68 -4.61 -5.15
CA ARG A 39 -6.78 -4.32 -6.27
C ARG A 39 -7.52 -4.50 -7.60
N PRO A 40 -8.44 -3.58 -7.94
CA PRO A 40 -9.28 -3.72 -9.10
C PRO A 40 -8.48 -3.56 -10.41
N ALA A 41 -8.89 -4.29 -11.45
CA ALA A 41 -8.40 -4.14 -12.82
C ALA A 41 -8.48 -2.69 -13.36
N ALA A 42 -9.33 -1.84 -12.76
CA ALA A 42 -9.41 -0.42 -13.07
C ALA A 42 -9.77 0.38 -11.80
N ALA A 43 -8.75 0.92 -11.14
CA ALA A 43 -8.89 1.81 -9.99
C ALA A 43 -8.98 3.27 -10.47
N ARG A 44 -10.20 3.81 -10.47
CA ARG A 44 -10.47 5.24 -10.72
C ARG A 44 -10.59 6.00 -9.39
N GLY A 45 -10.15 7.26 -9.37
CA GLY A 45 -10.21 8.10 -8.16
C GLY A 45 -9.14 7.77 -7.12
N TRP A 46 -8.10 7.03 -7.52
CA TRP A 46 -6.91 6.82 -6.72
C TRP A 46 -5.98 8.03 -6.81
N VAL A 47 -5.10 8.15 -5.82
CA VAL A 47 -4.06 9.17 -5.78
C VAL A 47 -2.69 8.53 -5.59
N ARG A 48 -1.69 9.18 -6.18
CA ARG A 48 -0.28 8.94 -5.95
C ARG A 48 0.21 9.95 -4.92
N SER A 49 0.63 9.44 -3.77
CA SER A 49 1.28 10.20 -2.71
C SER A 49 2.78 9.94 -2.75
N GLU A 50 3.58 10.99 -2.91
CA GLU A 50 5.03 10.95 -2.77
C GLU A 50 5.46 11.68 -1.50
N LEU A 51 6.22 11.00 -0.66
CA LEU A 51 6.79 11.55 0.56
C LEU A 51 8.32 11.57 0.46
N TYR A 52 8.92 12.72 0.74
CA TYR A 52 10.36 12.93 0.58
C TYR A 52 11.00 13.08 1.96
N PHE A 53 11.83 12.11 2.31
CA PHE A 53 12.49 12.02 3.61
C PHE A 53 13.98 12.28 3.45
N GLY A 54 14.49 13.31 4.12
CA GLY A 54 15.93 13.45 4.31
C GLY A 54 16.43 12.36 5.25
N VAL A 55 17.47 11.64 4.86
CA VAL A 55 18.04 10.49 5.59
C VAL A 55 19.52 10.69 5.95
N GLY A 56 19.92 11.95 6.10
CA GLY A 56 21.28 12.34 6.43
C GLY A 56 21.86 13.33 5.44
N GLU A 57 23.01 13.88 5.82
CA GLU A 57 23.80 14.75 4.97
C GLU A 57 24.72 13.97 4.03
N GLU A 58 24.77 14.41 2.77
CA GLU A 58 25.79 13.99 1.81
C GLU A 58 27.04 14.85 1.98
N THR A 59 26.88 16.18 2.02
CA THR A 59 27.95 17.17 2.18
C THR A 59 27.40 18.48 2.74
N GLY A 60 28.16 19.17 3.60
CA GLY A 60 27.79 20.44 4.23
C GLY A 60 28.12 20.49 5.72
N PRO A 61 27.65 21.52 6.46
CA PRO A 61 27.81 21.58 7.92
C PRO A 61 26.92 20.56 8.63
N ALA A 62 27.55 19.53 9.21
CA ALA A 62 26.92 18.40 9.91
C ALA A 62 26.46 18.70 11.36
N ASP A 63 26.40 19.97 11.77
CA ASP A 63 26.20 20.37 13.16
C ASP A 63 24.72 20.34 13.62
N ARG A 64 23.83 19.77 12.80
CA ARG A 64 22.38 19.76 13.07
C ARG A 64 21.86 18.34 13.35
N PRO A 65 20.89 18.18 14.27
CA PRO A 65 20.25 16.88 14.49
C PRO A 65 19.65 16.28 13.21
N GLN A 66 19.14 17.12 12.30
CA GLN A 66 18.50 16.70 11.05
C GLN A 66 19.48 16.15 10.00
N THR A 67 20.78 16.42 10.13
CA THR A 67 21.79 15.91 9.19
C THR A 67 22.35 14.55 9.61
N ARG A 68 21.91 14.01 10.76
CA ARG A 68 22.28 12.66 11.19
C ARG A 68 21.87 11.64 10.14
N THR A 69 22.82 10.83 9.71
CA THR A 69 22.60 9.71 8.80
C THR A 69 21.61 8.72 9.39
N ILE A 70 20.60 8.36 8.58
CA ILE A 70 19.69 7.26 8.82
C ILE A 70 20.12 6.12 7.90
N ASP A 71 20.56 5.01 8.49
CA ASP A 71 20.97 3.85 7.71
C ASP A 71 19.76 3.05 7.19
N GLU A 72 20.05 2.10 6.29
CA GLU A 72 19.04 1.25 5.65
C GLU A 72 18.23 0.43 6.68
N THR A 73 18.84 0.03 7.78
CA THR A 73 18.19 -0.77 8.83
C THR A 73 17.20 0.07 9.61
N GLN A 74 17.60 1.29 10.00
CA GLN A 74 16.73 2.26 10.65
C GLN A 74 15.58 2.68 9.74
N TRP A 75 15.86 2.88 8.45
CA TRP A 75 14.84 3.19 7.45
C TRP A 75 13.80 2.07 7.32
N ARG A 76 14.22 0.82 7.16
CA ARG A 76 13.30 -0.32 7.11
C ARG A 76 12.49 -0.48 8.39
N ALA A 77 13.12 -0.31 9.55
CA ALA A 77 12.42 -0.36 10.83
C ALA A 77 11.33 0.74 10.94
N PHE A 78 11.57 1.93 10.37
CA PHE A 78 10.54 2.97 10.26
C PHE A 78 9.40 2.55 9.32
N LEU A 79 9.70 1.96 8.16
CA LEU A 79 8.66 1.45 7.26
C LEU A 79 7.79 0.39 7.94
N ASP A 80 8.40 -0.61 8.57
CA ASP A 80 7.70 -1.72 9.22
C ASP A 80 6.81 -1.24 10.37
N LYS A 81 7.28 -0.25 11.13
CA LYS A 81 6.56 0.28 12.28
C LYS A 81 5.46 1.27 11.88
N GLU A 82 5.76 2.18 10.95
CA GLU A 82 4.92 3.35 10.71
C GLU A 82 4.25 3.37 9.34
N VAL A 83 4.77 2.72 8.31
CA VAL A 83 4.19 2.80 6.96
C VAL A 83 3.38 1.55 6.63
N THR A 84 3.99 0.37 6.75
CA THR A 84 3.38 -0.91 6.36
C THR A 84 2.05 -1.19 7.06
N PRO A 85 1.86 -0.93 8.37
CA PRO A 85 0.57 -1.15 9.03
C PRO A 85 -0.54 -0.23 8.51
N ARG A 86 -0.18 0.92 7.94
CA ARG A 86 -1.12 1.89 7.38
C ARG A 86 -1.42 1.59 5.91
N PHE A 87 -0.42 1.12 5.15
CA PHE A 87 -0.51 0.80 3.72
C PHE A 87 0.01 -0.63 3.44
N PRO A 88 -0.74 -1.66 3.87
CA PRO A 88 -0.30 -3.06 3.75
C PRO A 88 -0.30 -3.57 2.31
N ASP A 89 -1.04 -2.91 1.42
CA ASP A 89 -1.24 -3.36 0.04
C ASP A 89 -0.03 -3.09 -0.85
N GLY A 90 0.87 -2.19 -0.43
CA GLY A 90 2.13 -1.96 -1.11
C GLY A 90 2.60 -0.51 -1.08
N LEU A 91 3.89 -0.36 -1.32
CA LEU A 91 4.60 0.90 -1.44
C LEU A 91 5.84 0.72 -2.30
N THR A 92 6.46 1.79 -2.75
CA THR A 92 7.75 1.76 -3.43
C THR A 92 8.65 2.85 -2.85
N VAL A 93 9.94 2.57 -2.71
CA VAL A 93 10.92 3.57 -2.26
C VAL A 93 12.01 3.72 -3.31
N PHE A 94 12.36 4.97 -3.60
CA PHE A 94 13.51 5.33 -4.43
C PHE A 94 14.56 6.07 -3.61
N ASP A 95 15.82 5.87 -3.97
CA ASP A 95 16.92 6.71 -3.48
C ASP A 95 17.05 7.93 -4.38
N ALA A 96 17.21 9.10 -3.77
CA ALA A 96 17.30 10.37 -4.45
C ALA A 96 18.34 11.27 -3.78
N TYR A 97 18.87 12.20 -4.57
CA TYR A 97 19.65 13.33 -4.07
C TYR A 97 18.71 14.52 -3.81
N GLY A 98 18.82 15.11 -2.63
CA GLY A 98 18.02 16.27 -2.22
C GLY A 98 18.89 17.46 -1.84
N GLN A 99 18.31 18.66 -1.98
CA GLN A 99 18.87 19.88 -1.39
C GLN A 99 17.76 20.64 -0.67
N TRP A 100 18.06 21.07 0.56
CA TRP A 100 17.10 21.78 1.38
C TRP A 100 17.74 22.92 2.15
N LEU A 101 17.13 24.10 2.07
CA LEU A 101 17.51 25.25 2.88
C LEU A 101 16.80 25.14 4.24
N PHE A 102 17.52 24.62 5.23
CA PHE A 102 17.01 24.61 6.60
C PHE A 102 16.78 26.03 7.10
N ARG A 103 15.77 26.21 7.96
CA ARG A 103 15.51 27.51 8.60
C ARG A 103 16.77 28.04 9.28
N GLY A 104 17.13 29.29 8.98
CA GLY A 104 18.30 29.98 9.53
C GLY A 104 19.65 29.54 8.96
N ALA A 105 19.70 28.61 7.99
CA ALA A 105 20.92 28.33 7.24
C ALA A 105 21.20 29.45 6.21
N LYS A 106 22.48 29.68 5.90
CA LYS A 106 22.90 30.65 4.87
C LYS A 106 22.79 30.08 3.46
N GLU A 107 22.90 28.76 3.34
CA GLU A 107 22.89 28.03 2.07
C GLU A 107 22.18 26.67 2.22
N PRO A 108 21.73 26.04 1.12
CA PRO A 108 21.10 24.74 1.16
C PRO A 108 22.07 23.61 1.55
N ASN A 109 21.62 22.72 2.43
CA ASN A 109 22.32 21.48 2.73
C ASN A 109 22.00 20.43 1.66
N ARG A 110 22.94 19.52 1.43
CA ARG A 110 22.79 18.40 0.49
C ARG A 110 22.50 17.13 1.26
N LEU A 111 21.45 16.42 0.86
CA LEU A 111 20.86 15.36 1.66
C LEU A 111 20.68 14.09 0.84
N GLY A 112 20.99 12.96 1.47
CA GLY A 112 20.46 11.67 1.03
C GLY A 112 18.95 11.72 1.22
N THR A 113 18.18 11.30 0.22
CA THR A 113 16.72 11.36 0.25
C THR A 113 16.12 10.00 -0.09
N LYS A 114 15.13 9.57 0.70
CA LYS A 114 14.23 8.46 0.32
C LYS A 114 12.92 9.06 -0.18
N VAL A 115 12.48 8.64 -1.36
CA VAL A 115 11.17 9.00 -1.91
C VAL A 115 10.25 7.80 -1.79
N LEU A 116 9.29 7.88 -0.88
CA LEU A 116 8.26 6.87 -0.69
C LEU A 116 7.06 7.20 -1.56
N VAL A 117 6.67 6.26 -2.41
CA VAL A 117 5.51 6.37 -3.30
C VAL A 117 4.45 5.37 -2.86
N ILE A 118 3.23 5.88 -2.70
CA ILE A 118 2.06 5.09 -2.33
C ILE A 118 0.92 5.43 -3.27
N LEU A 119 0.34 4.40 -3.89
CA LEU A 119 -0.89 4.49 -4.65
C LEU A 119 -2.02 4.03 -3.73
N HIS A 120 -3.03 4.88 -3.51
CA HIS A 120 -4.11 4.57 -2.57
C HIS A 120 -5.40 5.30 -2.92
N GLU A 121 -6.50 4.89 -2.31
CA GLU A 121 -7.80 5.53 -2.46
C GLU A 121 -7.79 6.96 -1.92
N ASP A 122 -8.56 7.84 -2.55
CA ASP A 122 -8.70 9.22 -2.09
C ASP A 122 -9.71 9.39 -0.94
N THR A 123 -9.39 8.87 0.23
CA THR A 123 -10.26 8.95 1.41
C THR A 123 -9.67 9.83 2.53
N PRO A 124 -10.52 10.42 3.41
CA PRO A 124 -10.04 11.12 4.59
C PRO A 124 -9.12 10.26 5.48
N GLN A 125 -9.42 8.97 5.61
CA GLN A 125 -8.60 8.04 6.40
C GLN A 125 -7.18 7.93 5.82
N ARG A 126 -7.03 7.67 4.52
CA ARG A 126 -5.71 7.58 3.88
C ARG A 126 -4.92 8.88 3.99
N ARG A 127 -5.58 10.04 3.94
CA ARG A 127 -4.93 11.34 4.19
C ARG A 127 -4.42 11.45 5.63
N ASN A 128 -5.21 11.03 6.62
CA ASN A 128 -4.77 11.00 8.02
C ASN A 128 -3.59 10.04 8.23
N ASP A 129 -3.58 8.90 7.54
CA ASP A 129 -2.50 7.92 7.60
C ASP A 129 -1.18 8.50 7.06
N ILE A 130 -1.22 9.22 5.94
CA ILE A 130 -0.05 9.93 5.40
C ILE A 130 0.46 10.99 6.39
N GLU A 131 -0.42 11.79 6.98
CA GLU A 131 -0.01 12.79 7.98
C GLU A 131 0.58 12.16 9.24
N ALA A 132 0.06 11.01 9.68
CA ALA A 132 0.63 10.27 10.80
C ALA A 132 2.06 9.79 10.51
N ILE A 133 2.34 9.30 9.30
CA ILE A 133 3.71 8.93 8.87
C ILE A 133 4.64 10.14 8.92
N ARG A 134 4.20 11.27 8.37
CA ARG A 134 4.98 12.52 8.32
C ARG A 134 5.30 13.01 9.74
N LEU A 135 4.32 12.95 10.64
CA LEU A 135 4.49 13.32 12.05
C LEU A 135 5.46 12.39 12.77
N ALA A 136 5.29 11.07 12.62
CA ALA A 136 6.14 10.06 13.24
C ALA A 136 7.61 10.23 12.84
N TRP A 137 7.88 10.48 11.56
CA TRP A 137 9.24 10.75 11.08
C TRP A 137 9.86 11.97 11.76
N LYS A 138 9.12 13.09 11.80
CA LYS A 138 9.59 14.33 12.41
C LYS A 138 9.87 14.16 13.90
N GLN A 139 9.02 13.42 14.61
CA GLN A 139 9.21 13.13 16.04
C GLN A 139 10.45 12.25 16.28
N ALA A 140 10.68 11.23 15.45
CA ALA A 140 11.79 10.32 15.61
C ALA A 140 13.17 10.94 15.27
N THR A 141 13.19 11.88 14.31
CA THR A 141 14.45 12.37 13.72
C THR A 141 14.73 13.85 13.98
N GLY A 142 13.73 14.62 14.43
CA GLY A 142 13.84 16.07 14.58
C GLY A 142 13.79 16.87 13.28
N HIS A 143 13.49 16.22 12.13
CA HIS A 143 13.30 16.90 10.86
C HIS A 143 12.16 17.94 10.93
N GLN A 144 12.35 19.08 10.25
CA GLN A 144 11.38 20.18 10.24
C GLN A 144 10.13 19.84 9.41
N SER A 145 10.33 19.06 8.34
CA SER A 145 9.30 18.70 7.39
C SER A 145 9.63 17.37 6.73
N VAL A 146 8.57 16.73 6.24
CA VAL A 146 8.61 15.76 5.14
C VAL A 146 7.84 16.46 4.02
N LEU A 147 8.28 16.45 2.77
CA LEU A 147 7.45 17.01 1.68
C LEU A 147 6.40 15.97 1.29
N TRP A 148 5.18 16.40 0.98
CA TRP A 148 4.15 15.53 0.40
C TRP A 148 3.66 16.13 -0.91
N SER A 149 3.83 15.39 -2.00
CA SER A 149 3.19 15.64 -3.29
C SER A 149 2.03 14.66 -3.47
N ARG A 150 0.90 15.15 -3.97
CA ARG A 150 -0.31 14.34 -4.19
C ARG A 150 -0.88 14.61 -5.58
N GLN A 151 -1.10 13.56 -6.34
CA GLN A 151 -1.58 13.63 -7.72
C GLN A 151 -2.70 12.62 -7.94
N ALA A 152 -3.74 12.98 -8.70
CA ALA A 152 -4.75 12.01 -9.16
C ALA A 152 -4.12 11.07 -10.19
N VAL A 153 -4.49 9.78 -10.14
CA VAL A 153 -3.93 8.74 -11.02
C VAL A 153 -4.99 7.71 -11.40
N GLU A 154 -4.81 7.11 -12.58
CA GLU A 154 -5.49 5.88 -12.98
C GLU A 154 -4.55 4.70 -12.70
N VAL A 155 -5.07 3.64 -12.09
CA VAL A 155 -4.29 2.46 -11.72
C VAL A 155 -4.97 1.21 -12.29
N SER A 156 -4.17 0.31 -12.85
CA SER A 156 -4.55 -1.08 -13.13
C SER A 156 -3.54 -1.96 -12.43
N PHE A 157 -4.03 -2.87 -11.61
CA PHE A 157 -3.28 -4.03 -11.15
C PHE A 157 -3.44 -5.15 -12.15
#